data_AF-A0A939TZ00-F1
#
_entry.id   AF-A0A939TZ00-F1
#
_cell.length_a   1.000
_cell.length_b   1.000
_cell.length_c   1.000
_cell.angle_alpha   90.00
_cell.angle_beta   90.00
_cell.angle_gamma   90.00
#
_symmetry.space_group_name_H-M   'P 1'
#
loop_
_entity.id
_entity.type
_entity.pdbx_description
1 polymer ?
#
loop_
_entity_poly.entity_id
_entity_poly.type
_entity_poly.pdbx_seq_one_letter_code
_entity_poly.pdbx_strand_id
1 'polypeptide(L)'
;MSKLIKPAGYKALLDMKQTEQGIKLIKEFFQQNISTELRLRRVTAPLFVLQGLGINDDLNGVERAVTFPIKDLGDQKAEVVHSLAKWKRLSLAEYEIEPDYGIYTDMNAIRADEELDNLHSLYVDQWDWEAVVTKEERTLSYLKEVVRRIYSAVLRTEYLTCETYSQIKPFLPREIHFIHSEELLQMYPNLSPKEREDEICKKYGAVFIIGIGGKLSNGEKHDGRAPDYDDWTTPNEDGFLGLNGDILIWYPILERSFELSSMGIRVDKESLLRQLEIEGKTERKELFFHKSLLEGKLPLSIGGGIGQSRLCMVLLHKAHIGEIQASIWPEDMRKECEEAGMPLI
;
A
#
# COMPACT_ATOMS: atom_id res chain seq x y z
N MET A 1 1.25 23.79 -5.62
CA MET A 1 -0.09 24.14 -5.08
C MET A 1 -0.83 22.82 -4.93
N SER A 2 -1.15 22.41 -3.71
CA SER A 2 -1.90 21.18 -3.47
C SER A 2 -3.27 21.28 -4.12
N LYS A 3 -3.63 20.30 -4.95
CA LYS A 3 -4.95 20.26 -5.60
C LYS A 3 -5.98 19.67 -4.64
N LEU A 4 -6.50 20.50 -3.73
CA LEU A 4 -7.60 20.11 -2.87
C LEU A 4 -8.89 19.96 -3.69
N ILE A 5 -9.47 18.76 -3.70
CA ILE A 5 -10.78 18.46 -4.27
C ILE A 5 -11.84 18.83 -3.23
N LYS A 6 -12.86 19.59 -3.67
CA LYS A 6 -13.99 20.04 -2.84
C LYS A 6 -15.28 19.46 -3.40
N PRO A 7 -15.75 18.30 -2.93
CA PRO A 7 -16.92 17.66 -3.51
C PRO A 7 -18.17 18.50 -3.30
N ALA A 8 -18.96 18.68 -4.36
CA ALA A 8 -20.13 19.54 -4.33
C ALA A 8 -21.18 19.00 -3.35
N GLY A 9 -21.56 19.81 -2.35
CA GLY A 9 -22.54 19.42 -1.34
C GLY A 9 -22.02 18.43 -0.29
N TYR A 10 -20.71 18.22 -0.20
CA TYR A 10 -20.12 17.39 0.85
C TYR A 10 -20.51 17.88 2.24
N LYS A 11 -20.86 16.92 3.10
CA LYS A 11 -20.99 17.09 4.56
C LYS A 11 -20.54 15.80 5.21
N ALA A 12 -19.70 15.90 6.24
CA ALA A 12 -19.34 14.76 7.06
C ALA A 12 -20.61 14.08 7.61
N LEU A 13 -20.79 12.78 7.30
CA LEU A 13 -21.96 12.00 7.71
C LEU A 13 -21.98 11.71 9.22
N LEU A 14 -20.80 11.69 9.83
CA LEU A 14 -20.56 11.40 11.23
C LEU A 14 -19.93 12.61 11.91
N ASP A 15 -20.36 12.87 13.14
CA ASP A 15 -19.69 13.87 13.99
C ASP A 15 -18.28 13.40 14.41
N MET A 16 -17.52 14.27 15.08
CA MET A 16 -16.14 13.97 15.48
C MET A 16 -16.05 12.76 16.41
N LYS A 17 -16.99 12.62 17.36
CA LYS A 17 -16.99 11.50 18.32
C LYS A 17 -17.30 10.18 17.63
N GLN A 18 -18.28 10.17 16.73
CA GLN A 18 -18.63 9.02 15.91
C GLN A 18 -17.49 8.66 14.95
N THR A 19 -16.78 9.65 14.42
CA THR A 19 -15.62 9.44 13.54
C THR A 19 -14.51 8.72 14.30
N GLU A 20 -14.13 9.18 15.49
CA GLU A 20 -13.14 8.50 16.36
C GLU A 20 -13.55 7.05 16.70
N GLN A 21 -14.83 6.84 17.04
CA GLN A 21 -15.37 5.50 17.29
C GLN A 21 -15.34 4.61 16.04
N GLY A 22 -15.64 5.17 14.86
CA GLY A 22 -15.59 4.49 13.58
C GLY A 22 -14.17 4.09 13.18
N ILE A 23 -13.20 4.98 13.37
CA ILE A 23 -11.77 4.70 13.11
C ILE A 23 -11.33 3.50 13.94
N LYS A 24 -11.60 3.53 15.25
CA LYS A 24 -11.27 2.41 16.15
C LYS A 24 -11.94 1.11 15.69
N LEU A 25 -13.25 1.14 15.43
CA LEU A 25 -14.02 -0.04 15.02
C LEU A 25 -13.45 -0.68 13.74
N ILE A 26 -13.22 0.13 12.71
CA ILE A 26 -12.68 -0.31 11.42
C ILE A 26 -11.30 -0.91 11.63
N LYS A 27 -10.42 -0.23 12.37
CA LYS A 27 -9.05 -0.70 12.58
C LYS A 27 -9.01 -2.02 13.35
N GLU A 28 -9.80 -2.13 14.42
CA GLU A 28 -9.87 -3.35 15.23
C GLU A 28 -10.49 -4.52 14.49
N PHE A 29 -11.54 -4.29 13.70
CA PHE A 29 -12.20 -5.36 12.98
C PHE A 29 -11.40 -5.82 11.76
N PHE A 30 -10.88 -4.88 10.96
CA PHE A 30 -10.11 -5.23 9.76
C PHE A 30 -8.83 -6.01 10.12
N GLN A 31 -8.08 -5.58 11.15
CA GLN A 31 -6.87 -6.29 11.56
C GLN A 31 -7.16 -7.75 11.96
N GLN A 32 -8.29 -8.02 12.64
CA GLN A 32 -8.67 -9.37 13.05
C GLN A 32 -9.06 -10.23 11.84
N ASN A 33 -9.80 -9.65 10.90
CA ASN A 33 -10.21 -10.33 9.69
C ASN A 33 -9.02 -10.68 8.80
N ILE A 34 -8.13 -9.72 8.50
CA ILE A 34 -6.98 -10.00 7.63
C ILE A 34 -5.99 -10.98 8.28
N SER A 35 -5.78 -10.87 9.60
CA SER A 35 -4.97 -11.81 10.37
C SER A 35 -5.50 -13.24 10.28
N THR A 36 -6.83 -13.41 10.36
CA THR A 36 -7.46 -14.72 10.22
C THR A 36 -7.41 -15.22 8.78
N GLU A 37 -7.78 -14.38 7.82
CA GLU A 37 -7.82 -14.74 6.40
C GLU A 37 -6.48 -15.17 5.88
N LEU A 38 -5.39 -14.50 6.28
CA LEU A 38 -4.04 -14.73 5.78
C LEU A 38 -3.14 -15.48 6.79
N ARG A 39 -3.70 -15.99 7.90
CA ARG A 39 -2.96 -16.70 8.97
C ARG A 39 -1.75 -15.91 9.48
N LEU A 40 -1.95 -14.62 9.71
CA LEU A 40 -0.90 -13.69 10.12
C LEU A 40 -0.90 -13.51 11.63
N ARG A 41 0.27 -13.55 12.24
CA ARG A 41 0.45 -13.17 13.64
C ARG A 41 0.91 -11.72 13.77
N ARG A 42 0.39 -10.99 14.76
CA ARG A 42 0.85 -9.63 15.04
C ARG A 42 2.29 -9.67 15.54
N VAL A 43 3.16 -8.80 15.01
CA VAL A 43 4.51 -8.55 15.54
C VAL A 43 4.75 -7.07 15.80
N THR A 44 5.70 -6.75 16.67
CA THR A 44 6.11 -5.37 16.97
C THR A 44 7.05 -4.85 15.90
N ALA A 45 6.66 -3.77 15.22
CA ALA A 45 7.47 -3.10 14.21
C ALA A 45 8.47 -2.10 14.81
N PRO A 46 9.64 -1.90 14.17
CA PRO A 46 10.49 -0.75 14.44
C PRO A 46 9.90 0.53 13.82
N LEU A 47 10.05 1.65 14.53
CA LEU A 47 9.77 2.98 13.97
C LEU A 47 10.97 3.53 13.18
N PHE A 48 12.18 3.07 13.51
CA PHE A 48 13.42 3.51 12.89
C PHE A 48 14.40 2.36 12.73
N VAL A 49 15.25 2.45 11.71
CA VAL A 49 16.30 1.48 11.39
C VAL A 49 17.64 2.19 11.20
N LEU A 50 18.76 1.46 11.35
CA LEU A 50 20.07 2.03 11.05
C LEU A 50 20.22 2.31 9.55
N GLN A 51 20.78 3.47 9.23
CA GLN A 51 21.06 3.89 7.86
C GLN A 51 22.12 2.96 7.23
N GLY A 52 21.99 2.69 5.92
CA GLY A 52 22.99 1.94 5.15
C GLY A 52 22.86 0.42 5.20
N LEU A 53 21.87 -0.14 5.91
CA LEU A 53 21.62 -1.59 5.91
C LEU A 53 20.79 -2.06 4.70
N GLY A 54 20.22 -1.12 3.94
CA GLY A 54 19.28 -1.44 2.84
C GLY A 54 17.95 -2.02 3.31
N ILE A 55 17.58 -1.80 4.59
CA ILE A 55 16.32 -2.26 5.19
C ILE A 55 15.20 -1.26 4.93
N ASN A 56 15.48 0.04 5.03
CA ASN A 56 14.49 1.08 4.77
C ASN A 56 14.05 1.04 3.30
N ASP A 57 12.79 1.39 3.08
CA ASP A 57 12.20 1.50 1.75
C ASP A 57 12.57 2.84 1.13
N ASP A 58 13.28 2.79 0.01
CA ASP A 58 13.72 3.99 -0.70
C ASP A 58 12.62 4.56 -1.61
N LEU A 59 11.44 3.93 -1.69
CA LEU A 59 10.34 4.31 -2.58
C LEU A 59 10.86 4.43 -4.04
N ASN A 60 10.78 5.61 -4.65
CA ASN A 60 11.32 5.85 -6.00
C ASN A 60 12.83 6.16 -5.98
N GLY A 61 13.40 6.44 -4.81
CA GLY A 61 14.81 6.75 -4.58
C GLY A 61 15.14 8.24 -4.63
N VAL A 62 14.12 9.11 -4.61
CA VAL A 62 14.27 10.57 -4.61
C VAL A 62 13.83 11.20 -3.28
N GLU A 63 12.99 10.49 -2.54
CA GLU A 63 12.37 10.91 -1.29
C GLU A 63 13.37 10.84 -0.12
N ARG A 64 13.41 11.87 0.72
CA ARG A 64 14.34 11.95 1.85
C ARG A 64 13.70 11.39 3.13
N ALA A 65 14.33 10.35 3.69
CA ALA A 65 13.97 9.83 5.00
C ALA A 65 14.33 10.81 6.13
N VAL A 66 13.54 10.80 7.21
CA VAL A 66 13.86 11.54 8.43
C VAL A 66 15.04 10.86 9.13
N THR A 67 16.21 11.49 9.12
CA THR A 67 17.44 10.95 9.72
C THR A 67 17.82 11.66 11.01
N PHE A 68 18.31 10.92 12.01
CA PHE A 68 18.82 11.48 13.27
C PHE A 68 20.04 10.70 13.80
N PRO A 69 20.97 11.35 14.51
CA PRO A 69 22.10 10.68 15.16
C PRO A 69 21.68 10.02 16.48
N ILE A 70 22.23 8.84 16.76
CA ILE A 70 22.04 8.12 18.02
C ILE A 70 23.27 8.34 18.92
N LYS A 71 23.09 9.16 19.95
CA LYS A 71 24.16 9.53 20.89
C LYS A 71 24.89 8.32 21.50
N ASP A 72 24.13 7.32 21.94
CA ASP A 72 24.70 6.14 22.62
C ASP A 72 25.37 5.15 21.66
N LEU A 73 25.26 5.37 20.34
CA LEU A 73 25.97 4.62 19.30
C LEU A 73 27.06 5.48 18.62
N GLY A 74 27.56 6.51 19.31
CA GLY A 74 28.62 7.38 18.78
C GLY A 74 28.16 8.16 17.54
N ASP A 75 26.95 8.70 17.58
CA ASP A 75 26.31 9.48 16.51
C ASP A 75 26.10 8.70 15.18
N GLN A 76 26.04 7.37 15.25
CA GLN A 76 25.51 6.56 14.15
C GLN A 76 24.11 7.04 13.76
N LYS A 77 23.82 7.06 12.45
CA LYS A 77 22.56 7.58 11.91
C LYS A 77 21.49 6.50 11.84
N ALA A 78 20.30 6.82 12.34
CA ALA A 78 19.08 6.07 12.08
C ALA A 78 18.11 6.87 11.23
N GLU A 79 17.22 6.16 10.56
CA GLU A 79 16.17 6.71 9.71
C GLU A 79 14.81 6.22 10.18
N VAL A 80 13.84 7.13 10.20
CA VAL A 80 12.42 6.74 10.30
C VAL A 80 12.05 5.97 9.04
N VAL A 81 11.34 4.86 9.22
CA VAL A 81 10.95 3.99 8.10
C VAL A 81 9.92 4.68 7.18
N HIS A 82 10.06 4.52 5.86
CA HIS A 82 9.01 4.88 4.90
C HIS A 82 7.96 3.78 4.72
N SER A 83 8.42 2.53 4.83
CA SER A 83 7.62 1.31 4.92
C SER A 83 8.49 0.20 5.53
N LEU A 84 7.89 -0.92 5.92
CA LEU A 84 8.62 -2.10 6.42
C LEU A 84 8.75 -3.21 5.37
N ALA A 85 8.61 -2.88 4.07
CA ALA A 85 8.58 -3.85 2.97
C ALA A 85 9.69 -4.93 3.06
N LYS A 86 10.95 -4.51 3.28
CA LYS A 86 12.10 -5.42 3.41
C LYS A 86 12.26 -5.99 4.82
N TRP A 87 11.93 -5.20 5.85
CA TRP A 87 12.02 -5.64 7.25
C TRP A 87 11.12 -6.84 7.52
N LYS A 88 9.88 -6.85 7.01
CA LYS A 88 8.94 -7.95 7.28
C LYS A 88 9.50 -9.30 6.83
N ARG A 89 10.16 -9.34 5.66
CA ARG A 89 10.76 -10.57 5.13
C ARG A 89 11.98 -11.04 5.94
N LEU A 90 12.76 -10.10 6.49
CA LEU A 90 13.81 -10.43 7.46
C LEU A 90 13.21 -11.06 8.72
N SER A 91 12.11 -10.49 9.23
CA SER A 91 11.41 -11.03 10.40
C SER A 91 10.77 -12.41 10.16
N LEU A 92 10.32 -12.71 8.94
CA LEU A 92 9.88 -14.07 8.61
C LEU A 92 11.01 -15.09 8.79
N ALA A 93 12.23 -14.75 8.35
CA ALA A 93 13.40 -15.61 8.51
C ALA A 93 13.86 -15.70 9.97
N GLU A 94 13.97 -14.56 10.65
CA GLU A 94 14.42 -14.48 12.05
C GLU A 94 13.53 -15.29 12.99
N TYR A 95 12.22 -15.29 12.73
CA TYR A 95 11.28 -16.02 13.55
C TYR A 95 10.88 -17.40 13.02
N GLU A 96 11.58 -17.89 11.99
CA GLU A 96 11.38 -19.22 11.42
C GLU A 96 9.89 -19.48 11.08
N ILE A 97 9.26 -18.53 10.37
CA ILE A 97 7.87 -18.68 9.97
C ILE A 97 7.75 -19.79 8.92
N GLU A 98 6.81 -20.71 9.14
CA GLU A 98 6.51 -21.80 8.23
C GLU A 98 5.66 -21.35 7.03
N PRO A 99 5.70 -22.08 5.89
CA PRO A 99 4.78 -21.85 4.77
C PRO A 99 3.31 -21.80 5.20
N ASP A 100 2.50 -21.03 4.47
CA ASP A 100 1.10 -20.67 4.78
C ASP A 100 0.88 -19.72 5.97
N TYR A 101 1.93 -19.39 6.73
CA TYR A 101 1.84 -18.44 7.85
C TYR A 101 2.57 -17.15 7.53
N GLY A 102 2.21 -16.10 8.26
CA GLY A 102 2.85 -14.81 8.10
C GLY A 102 2.78 -13.94 9.34
N ILE A 103 3.18 -12.68 9.15
CA ILE A 103 3.17 -11.64 10.15
C ILE A 103 2.41 -10.41 9.63
N TYR A 104 1.86 -9.63 10.54
CA TYR A 104 1.46 -8.26 10.25
C TYR A 104 1.86 -7.33 11.39
N THR A 105 1.92 -6.04 11.08
CA THR A 105 2.22 -5.01 12.06
C THR A 105 1.48 -3.71 11.74
N ASP A 106 1.27 -2.91 12.78
CA ASP A 106 0.76 -1.54 12.68
C ASP A 106 1.94 -0.61 12.39
N MET A 107 2.20 -0.39 11.10
CA MET A 107 3.32 0.44 10.66
C MET A 107 2.92 1.91 10.68
N ASN A 108 3.86 2.75 11.13
CA ASN A 108 3.75 4.20 11.14
C ASN A 108 5.02 4.77 10.51
N ALA A 109 4.84 5.66 9.53
CA ALA A 109 5.93 6.29 8.78
C ALA A 109 5.74 7.81 8.70
N ILE A 110 6.84 8.50 8.43
CA ILE A 110 6.85 9.91 8.07
C ILE A 110 7.41 10.04 6.65
N ARG A 111 6.60 10.57 5.73
CA ARG A 111 6.98 10.91 4.36
C ARG A 111 7.06 12.43 4.22
N ALA A 112 8.25 12.97 4.50
CA ALA A 112 8.47 14.41 4.60
C ALA A 112 8.37 15.15 3.25
N ASP A 113 8.58 14.43 2.14
CA ASP A 113 8.58 14.98 0.79
C ASP A 113 7.24 14.74 0.05
N GLU A 114 6.19 14.37 0.77
CA GLU A 114 4.87 14.07 0.20
C GLU A 114 4.15 15.35 -0.29
N GLU A 115 3.48 15.27 -1.44
CA GLU A 115 2.57 16.33 -1.90
C GLU A 115 1.22 16.18 -1.21
N LEU A 116 0.94 17.05 -0.24
CA LEU A 116 -0.29 16.98 0.57
C LEU A 116 -1.54 17.25 -0.28
N ASP A 117 -2.55 16.40 -0.18
CA ASP A 117 -3.86 16.55 -0.83
C ASP A 117 -4.95 15.77 -0.05
N ASN A 118 -6.12 15.55 -0.66
CA ASN A 118 -7.20 14.77 -0.04
C ASN A 118 -6.78 13.36 0.42
N LEU A 119 -5.77 12.76 -0.22
CA LEU A 119 -5.37 11.36 -0.07
C LEU A 119 -3.97 11.18 0.54
N HIS A 120 -3.14 12.22 0.53
CA HIS A 120 -1.72 12.17 0.86
C HIS A 120 -1.41 13.07 2.06
N SER A 121 -0.65 12.52 3.01
CA SER A 121 -0.27 13.17 4.27
C SER A 121 1.18 12.82 4.63
N LEU A 122 1.84 13.68 5.39
CA LEU A 122 3.17 13.40 5.95
C LEU A 122 3.17 12.13 6.82
N TYR A 123 2.12 11.95 7.62
CA TYR A 123 1.93 10.73 8.41
C TYR A 123 1.27 9.65 7.57
N VAL A 124 1.88 8.47 7.52
CA VAL A 124 1.38 7.29 6.81
C VAL A 124 1.27 6.13 7.78
N ASP A 125 0.10 5.49 7.81
CA ASP A 125 -0.14 4.27 8.60
C ASP A 125 -0.58 3.10 7.73
N GLN A 126 -0.09 1.90 8.03
CA GLN A 126 -0.42 0.70 7.26
C GLN A 126 -0.62 -0.53 8.14
N TRP A 127 -1.52 -1.42 7.73
CA TRP A 127 -1.35 -2.84 8.05
C TRP A 127 -0.31 -3.41 7.10
N ASP A 128 0.90 -3.49 7.61
CA ASP A 128 2.04 -3.95 6.84
C ASP A 128 2.21 -5.44 7.11
N TRP A 129 2.01 -6.26 6.08
CA TRP A 129 1.93 -7.72 6.24
C TRP A 129 2.82 -8.47 5.26
N GLU A 130 3.19 -9.70 5.62
CA GLU A 130 4.04 -10.58 4.84
C GLU A 130 3.79 -12.04 5.24
N ALA A 131 3.74 -12.96 4.29
CA ALA A 131 3.55 -14.40 4.52
C ALA A 131 4.57 -15.23 3.73
N VAL A 132 4.98 -16.37 4.29
CA VAL A 132 5.88 -17.31 3.62
C VAL A 132 5.12 -18.08 2.56
N VAL A 133 5.70 -18.19 1.37
CA VAL A 133 5.15 -18.96 0.26
C VAL A 133 6.14 -20.03 -0.20
N THR A 134 5.62 -21.08 -0.79
CA THR A 134 6.37 -22.11 -1.50
C THR A 134 6.76 -21.64 -2.90
N LYS A 135 7.60 -22.43 -3.60
CA LYS A 135 7.97 -22.13 -4.98
C LYS A 135 6.78 -22.31 -5.93
N GLU A 136 5.93 -23.28 -5.64
CA GLU A 136 4.74 -23.63 -6.40
C GLU A 136 3.65 -22.56 -6.30
N GLU A 137 3.63 -21.82 -5.19
CA GLU A 137 2.75 -20.67 -4.97
C GLU A 137 3.23 -19.38 -5.66
N ARG A 138 4.43 -19.35 -6.27
CA ARG A 138 4.91 -18.20 -7.07
C ARG A 138 4.21 -18.10 -8.42
N THR A 139 2.91 -17.88 -8.39
CA THR A 139 2.01 -17.88 -9.56
C THR A 139 1.04 -16.72 -9.49
N LEU A 140 0.59 -16.23 -10.63
CA LEU A 140 -0.45 -15.21 -10.71
C LEU A 140 -1.77 -15.72 -10.13
N SER A 141 -2.08 -17.00 -10.30
CA SER A 141 -3.27 -17.60 -9.70
C SER A 141 -3.29 -17.43 -8.18
N TYR A 142 -2.15 -17.70 -7.51
CA TYR A 142 -2.02 -17.53 -6.06
C TYR A 142 -2.11 -16.06 -5.64
N LEU A 143 -1.46 -15.15 -6.36
CA LEU A 143 -1.60 -13.70 -6.13
C LEU A 143 -3.07 -13.28 -6.19
N LYS A 144 -3.81 -13.69 -7.23
CA LYS A 144 -5.24 -13.38 -7.38
C LYS A 144 -6.08 -13.98 -6.25
N GLU A 145 -5.72 -15.16 -5.72
CA GLU A 145 -6.37 -15.75 -4.54
C GLU A 145 -6.19 -14.88 -3.29
N VAL A 146 -4.95 -14.48 -3.00
CA VAL A 146 -4.63 -13.65 -1.83
C VAL A 146 -5.32 -12.29 -1.90
N VAL A 147 -5.35 -11.67 -3.08
CA VAL A 147 -6.10 -10.42 -3.31
C VAL A 147 -7.59 -10.59 -3.00
N ARG A 148 -8.23 -11.70 -3.43
CA ARG A 148 -9.65 -11.96 -3.11
C ARG A 148 -9.89 -12.11 -1.61
N ARG A 149 -8.99 -12.77 -0.88
CA ARG A 149 -9.05 -12.92 0.59
C ARG A 149 -8.97 -11.56 1.29
N ILE A 150 -8.05 -10.70 0.87
CA ILE A 150 -7.92 -9.33 1.39
C ILE A 150 -9.18 -8.51 1.07
N TYR A 151 -9.67 -8.55 -0.17
CA TYR A 151 -10.86 -7.83 -0.57
C TYR A 151 -12.11 -8.29 0.19
N SER A 152 -12.24 -9.60 0.48
CA SER A 152 -13.29 -10.14 1.35
C SER A 152 -13.23 -9.57 2.78
N ALA A 153 -12.03 -9.37 3.34
CA ALA A 153 -11.87 -8.66 4.62
C ALA A 153 -12.32 -7.19 4.54
N VAL A 154 -12.06 -6.51 3.43
CA VAL A 154 -12.55 -5.14 3.19
C VAL A 154 -14.07 -5.10 3.17
N LEU A 155 -14.72 -5.97 2.39
CA LEU A 155 -16.19 -6.03 2.28
C LEU A 155 -16.89 -6.34 3.62
N ARG A 156 -16.34 -7.25 4.43
CA ARG A 156 -16.87 -7.52 5.77
C ARG A 156 -16.76 -6.29 6.68
N THR A 157 -15.70 -5.51 6.52
CA THR A 157 -15.49 -4.29 7.31
C THR A 157 -16.43 -3.18 6.86
N GLU A 158 -16.69 -3.04 5.55
CA GLU A 158 -17.72 -2.16 5.02
C GLU A 158 -19.11 -2.54 5.58
N TYR A 159 -19.45 -3.83 5.54
CA TYR A 159 -20.71 -4.34 6.08
C TYR A 159 -20.88 -3.96 7.56
N LEU A 160 -19.88 -4.26 8.40
CA LEU A 160 -19.91 -3.89 9.82
C LEU A 160 -20.10 -2.38 10.02
N THR A 161 -19.39 -1.57 9.23
CA THR A 161 -19.44 -0.10 9.32
C THR A 161 -20.84 0.41 8.99
N CYS A 162 -21.46 -0.10 7.92
CA CYS A 162 -22.82 0.26 7.50
C CYS A 162 -23.88 -0.17 8.52
N GLU A 163 -23.73 -1.33 9.15
CA GLU A 163 -24.65 -1.79 10.20
C GLU A 163 -24.52 -0.95 11.49
N THR A 164 -23.31 -0.46 11.78
CA THR A 164 -23.06 0.40 12.95
C THR A 164 -23.56 1.82 12.74
N TYR A 165 -23.37 2.37 11.54
CA TYR A 165 -23.70 3.75 11.20
C TYR A 165 -24.71 3.78 10.05
N SER A 166 -26.00 3.88 10.39
CA SER A 166 -27.10 3.83 9.42
C SER A 166 -27.05 4.87 8.29
N GLN A 167 -26.31 5.97 8.48
CA GLN A 167 -26.06 7.02 7.49
C GLN A 167 -25.09 6.59 6.39
N ILE A 168 -24.21 5.63 6.67
CA ILE A 168 -23.24 5.08 5.71
C ILE A 168 -23.92 3.94 4.95
N LYS A 169 -23.76 3.95 3.62
CA LYS A 169 -24.33 2.94 2.71
C LYS A 169 -23.20 2.26 1.95
N PRO A 170 -23.27 0.93 1.75
CA PRO A 170 -22.23 0.21 1.03
C PRO A 170 -22.22 0.66 -0.43
N PHE A 171 -21.03 0.73 -1.01
CA PHE A 171 -20.83 1.06 -2.42
C PHE A 171 -19.78 0.18 -3.09
N LEU A 172 -18.98 -0.58 -2.33
CA LEU A 172 -17.99 -1.49 -2.90
C LEU A 172 -18.68 -2.66 -3.62
N PRO A 173 -18.21 -3.04 -4.82
CA PRO A 173 -18.76 -4.19 -5.53
C PRO A 173 -18.41 -5.50 -4.83
N ARG A 174 -19.23 -6.54 -5.02
CA ARG A 174 -19.00 -7.86 -4.39
C ARG A 174 -17.75 -8.57 -4.86
N GLU A 175 -17.28 -8.27 -6.06
CA GLU A 175 -16.12 -8.90 -6.69
C GLU A 175 -15.11 -7.82 -7.10
N ILE A 176 -13.83 -8.18 -7.01
CA ILE A 176 -12.72 -7.36 -7.50
C ILE A 176 -12.33 -7.84 -8.90
N HIS A 177 -12.23 -6.91 -9.84
CA HIS A 177 -11.81 -7.20 -11.22
C HIS A 177 -10.29 -7.25 -11.34
N PHE A 178 -9.74 -8.16 -12.13
CA PHE A 178 -8.31 -8.28 -12.35
C PHE A 178 -7.97 -7.84 -13.76
N ILE A 179 -6.98 -6.96 -13.90
CA ILE A 179 -6.52 -6.48 -15.20
C ILE A 179 -5.01 -6.22 -15.16
N HIS A 180 -4.28 -6.57 -16.21
CA HIS A 180 -2.87 -6.21 -16.31
C HIS A 180 -2.71 -4.74 -16.75
N SER A 181 -1.67 -4.06 -16.26
CA SER A 181 -1.34 -2.67 -16.63
C SER A 181 -1.17 -2.48 -18.15
N GLU A 182 -0.61 -3.48 -18.82
CA GLU A 182 -0.51 -3.56 -20.29
C GLU A 182 -1.88 -3.63 -20.99
N GLU A 183 -2.80 -4.46 -20.50
CA GLU A 183 -4.16 -4.53 -21.04
C GLU A 183 -4.89 -3.20 -20.82
N LEU A 184 -4.68 -2.59 -19.66
CA LEU A 184 -5.23 -1.29 -19.32
C LEU A 184 -4.72 -0.19 -20.28
N LEU A 185 -3.44 -0.21 -20.64
CA LEU A 185 -2.87 0.66 -21.68
C LEU A 185 -3.53 0.40 -23.03
N GLN A 186 -3.74 -0.86 -23.43
CA GLN A 186 -4.39 -1.20 -24.70
C GLN A 186 -5.86 -0.74 -24.76
N MET A 187 -6.58 -0.80 -23.64
CA MET A 187 -7.97 -0.32 -23.54
C MET A 187 -8.06 1.21 -23.66
N TYR A 188 -7.09 1.92 -23.10
CA TYR A 188 -7.10 3.38 -23.00
C TYR A 188 -5.75 4.00 -23.44
N PRO A 189 -5.36 3.84 -24.72
CA PRO A 189 -3.99 4.14 -25.17
C PRO A 189 -3.63 5.63 -25.15
N ASN A 190 -4.64 6.51 -25.15
CA ASN A 190 -4.46 7.96 -25.19
C ASN A 190 -4.57 8.62 -23.81
N LEU A 191 -4.79 7.84 -22.75
CA LEU A 191 -4.95 8.33 -21.39
C LEU A 191 -3.67 8.12 -20.58
N SER A 192 -3.38 9.05 -19.68
CA SER A 192 -2.32 8.91 -18.68
C SER A 192 -2.61 7.75 -17.72
N PRO A 193 -1.60 7.17 -17.03
CA PRO A 193 -1.84 6.08 -16.08
C PRO A 193 -2.96 6.33 -15.06
N LYS A 194 -3.02 7.54 -14.49
CA LYS A 194 -4.07 7.92 -13.53
C LYS A 194 -5.45 8.06 -14.16
N GLU A 195 -5.55 8.58 -15.38
CA GLU A 195 -6.82 8.60 -16.11
C GLU A 195 -7.29 7.18 -16.48
N ARG A 196 -6.36 6.27 -16.77
CA ARG A 196 -6.69 4.85 -16.98
C ARG A 196 -7.21 4.18 -15.71
N GLU A 197 -6.58 4.46 -14.57
CA GLU A 197 -7.05 4.03 -13.25
C GLU A 197 -8.47 4.54 -12.96
N ASP A 198 -8.75 5.81 -13.26
CA ASP A 198 -10.08 6.41 -13.09
C ASP A 198 -11.13 5.69 -13.96
N GLU A 199 -10.88 5.52 -15.26
CA GLU A 199 -11.83 4.87 -16.18
C GLU A 199 -12.09 3.40 -15.82
N ILE A 200 -11.06 2.65 -15.45
CA ILE A 200 -11.23 1.23 -15.09
C ILE A 200 -11.94 1.06 -13.74
N CYS A 201 -11.63 1.89 -12.75
CA CYS A 201 -12.33 1.89 -11.47
C CYS A 201 -13.78 2.30 -11.67
N LYS A 202 -14.06 3.34 -12.46
CA LYS A 202 -15.44 3.79 -12.76
C LYS A 202 -16.27 2.70 -13.42
N LYS A 203 -15.65 1.86 -14.26
CA LYS A 203 -16.31 0.74 -14.94
C LYS A 203 -16.63 -0.43 -14.02
N TYR A 204 -15.69 -0.83 -13.15
CA TYR A 204 -15.80 -2.08 -12.37
C TYR A 204 -16.05 -1.88 -10.86
N GLY A 205 -15.91 -0.66 -10.34
CA GLY A 205 -16.02 -0.31 -8.93
C GLY A 205 -14.78 -0.68 -8.10
N ALA A 206 -14.23 -1.87 -8.28
CA ALA A 206 -13.00 -2.32 -7.61
C ALA A 206 -12.14 -3.15 -8.56
N VAL A 207 -10.84 -2.84 -8.61
CA VAL A 207 -9.88 -3.45 -9.52
C VAL A 207 -8.59 -3.80 -8.79
N PHE A 208 -7.93 -4.87 -9.24
CA PHE A 208 -6.54 -5.16 -8.95
C PHE A 208 -5.75 -5.00 -10.25
N ILE A 209 -4.90 -3.98 -10.32
CA ILE A 209 -4.06 -3.70 -11.49
C ILE A 209 -2.74 -4.44 -11.30
N ILE A 210 -2.51 -5.44 -12.16
CA ILE A 210 -1.34 -6.33 -12.11
C ILE A 210 -0.17 -5.72 -12.89
N GLY A 211 1.06 -5.97 -12.45
CA GLY A 211 2.27 -5.66 -13.21
C GLY A 211 2.65 -4.18 -13.16
N ILE A 212 2.88 -3.66 -11.96
CA ILE A 212 3.24 -2.26 -11.74
C ILE A 212 4.74 -2.15 -11.44
N GLY A 213 5.45 -1.37 -12.25
CA GLY A 213 6.89 -1.13 -12.13
C GLY A 213 7.66 -1.35 -13.44
N GLY A 214 7.26 -2.35 -14.23
CA GLY A 214 7.83 -2.62 -15.55
C GLY A 214 7.43 -1.59 -16.60
N LYS A 215 8.25 -1.43 -17.66
CA LYS A 215 7.87 -0.68 -18.86
C LYS A 215 6.82 -1.45 -19.65
N LEU A 216 5.78 -0.75 -20.08
CA LEU A 216 4.72 -1.24 -20.95
C LEU A 216 5.14 -1.15 -22.43
N SER A 217 4.29 -1.61 -23.35
CA SER A 217 4.57 -1.57 -24.79
C SER A 217 4.83 -0.17 -25.37
N ASN A 218 4.38 0.89 -24.70
CA ASN A 218 4.67 2.28 -25.07
C ASN A 218 6.04 2.79 -24.57
N GLY A 219 6.81 1.95 -23.86
CA GLY A 219 8.12 2.30 -23.32
C GLY A 219 8.10 3.04 -21.99
N GLU A 220 6.91 3.32 -21.45
CA GLU A 220 6.70 4.01 -20.17
C GLU A 220 6.25 3.02 -19.09
N LYS A 221 6.47 3.36 -17.81
CA LYS A 221 5.93 2.58 -16.68
C LYS A 221 4.48 3.00 -16.42
N HIS A 222 3.65 2.08 -15.94
CA HIS A 222 2.34 2.45 -15.40
C HIS A 222 2.50 3.34 -14.15
N ASP A 223 3.35 2.90 -13.22
CA ASP A 223 3.78 3.68 -12.06
C ASP A 223 5.18 3.20 -11.61
N GLY A 224 5.83 3.98 -10.76
CA GLY A 224 7.08 3.62 -10.10
C GLY A 224 6.94 2.40 -9.19
N ARG A 225 8.01 1.62 -9.07
CA ARG A 225 8.11 0.53 -8.09
C ARG A 225 9.57 0.25 -7.76
N ALA A 226 9.86 -0.01 -6.50
CA ALA A 226 11.21 -0.37 -6.09
C ALA A 226 11.61 -1.74 -6.68
N PRO A 227 12.89 -1.95 -7.01
CA PRO A 227 13.37 -3.19 -7.63
C PRO A 227 13.62 -4.33 -6.62
N ASP A 228 13.54 -4.07 -5.32
CA ASP A 228 14.13 -4.91 -4.27
C ASP A 228 13.14 -5.69 -3.41
N TYR A 229 11.83 -5.46 -3.55
CA TYR A 229 10.82 -6.25 -2.85
C TYR A 229 9.72 -6.82 -3.75
N ASP A 230 9.09 -6.05 -4.64
CA ASP A 230 8.03 -6.58 -5.52
C ASP A 230 8.59 -7.18 -6.81
N ASP A 231 8.07 -8.35 -7.24
CA ASP A 231 8.42 -8.94 -8.53
C ASP A 231 7.48 -8.42 -9.63
N TRP A 232 7.97 -7.47 -10.44
CA TRP A 232 7.26 -6.89 -11.58
C TRP A 232 7.86 -7.33 -12.92
N THR A 233 8.70 -8.37 -12.93
CA THR A 233 9.44 -8.82 -14.13
C THR A 233 9.26 -10.29 -14.49
N THR A 234 8.77 -11.13 -13.57
CA THR A 234 8.58 -12.55 -13.83
C THR A 234 7.40 -12.77 -14.79
N PRO A 235 7.57 -13.56 -15.87
CA PRO A 235 6.47 -13.93 -16.75
C PRO A 235 5.36 -14.66 -15.99
N ASN A 236 4.12 -14.28 -16.25
CA ASN A 236 2.94 -14.83 -15.59
C ASN A 236 2.05 -15.63 -16.56
N GLU A 237 1.07 -16.33 -15.99
CA GLU A 237 0.19 -17.26 -16.71
C GLU A 237 -0.74 -16.58 -17.72
N ASP A 238 -0.96 -15.27 -17.58
CA ASP A 238 -1.75 -14.46 -18.51
C ASP A 238 -0.92 -13.96 -19.71
N GLY A 239 0.38 -14.30 -19.77
CA GLY A 239 1.28 -13.94 -20.88
C GLY A 239 1.94 -12.56 -20.74
N PHE A 240 1.83 -11.94 -19.57
CA PHE A 240 2.46 -10.65 -19.24
C PHE A 240 3.60 -10.83 -18.22
N LEU A 241 4.20 -9.72 -17.77
CA LEU A 241 5.25 -9.71 -16.75
C LEU A 241 4.72 -9.14 -15.43
N GLY A 242 5.08 -9.76 -14.33
CA GLY A 242 4.84 -9.27 -12.97
C GLY A 242 3.91 -10.16 -12.17
N LEU A 243 4.20 -10.21 -10.87
CA LEU A 243 3.50 -10.91 -9.81
C LEU A 243 3.22 -9.93 -8.64
N ASN A 244 2.93 -8.68 -8.97
CA ASN A 244 2.54 -7.62 -8.04
C ASN A 244 1.38 -6.81 -8.60
N GLY A 245 0.84 -5.90 -7.79
CA GLY A 245 -0.19 -4.97 -8.22
C GLY A 245 -0.80 -4.16 -7.08
N ASP A 246 -1.75 -3.32 -7.46
CA ASP A 246 -2.43 -2.40 -6.56
C ASP A 246 -3.94 -2.67 -6.53
N ILE A 247 -4.55 -2.61 -5.33
CA ILE A 247 -6.01 -2.62 -5.15
C ILE A 247 -6.51 -1.18 -5.24
N LEU A 248 -7.33 -0.89 -6.25
CA LEU A 248 -7.98 0.41 -6.43
C LEU A 248 -9.50 0.24 -6.42
N ILE A 249 -10.18 1.27 -5.94
CA ILE A 249 -11.64 1.39 -5.95
C ILE A 249 -12.08 2.71 -6.58
N TRP A 250 -13.28 2.75 -7.16
CA TRP A 250 -13.91 4.01 -7.51
C TRP A 250 -14.48 4.65 -6.25
N TYR A 251 -13.95 5.80 -5.85
CA TYR A 251 -14.39 6.49 -4.66
C TYR A 251 -15.41 7.58 -5.00
N PRO A 252 -16.72 7.36 -4.75
CA PRO A 252 -17.78 8.24 -5.24
C PRO A 252 -17.76 9.63 -4.59
N ILE A 253 -17.16 9.78 -3.40
CA ILE A 253 -17.07 11.08 -2.73
C ILE A 253 -16.10 12.01 -3.46
N LEU A 254 -14.99 11.49 -4.01
CA LEU A 254 -14.01 12.28 -4.75
C LEU A 254 -14.12 12.13 -6.27
N GLU A 255 -15.04 11.28 -6.73
CA GLU A 255 -15.27 10.95 -8.15
C GLU A 255 -13.97 10.58 -8.89
N ARG A 256 -13.15 9.73 -8.27
CA ARG A 256 -11.88 9.26 -8.82
C ARG A 256 -11.49 7.88 -8.30
N SER A 257 -10.51 7.27 -8.95
CA SER A 257 -9.83 6.08 -8.44
C SER A 257 -9.11 6.38 -7.11
N PHE A 258 -9.12 5.40 -6.22
CA PHE A 258 -8.55 5.47 -4.89
C PHE A 258 -7.81 4.17 -4.58
N GLU A 259 -6.51 4.26 -4.34
CA GLU A 259 -5.66 3.11 -4.03
C GLU A 259 -5.71 2.76 -2.54
N LEU A 260 -6.11 1.53 -2.24
CA LEU A 260 -6.18 0.99 -0.88
C LEU A 260 -4.92 0.24 -0.46
N SER A 261 -4.24 -0.40 -1.43
CA SER A 261 -3.14 -1.30 -1.13
C SER A 261 -2.21 -1.50 -2.32
N SER A 262 -0.93 -1.68 -2.00
CA SER A 262 0.08 -2.26 -2.89
C SER A 262 0.57 -3.58 -2.32
N MET A 263 0.69 -4.60 -3.17
CA MET A 263 1.15 -5.92 -2.75
C MET A 263 1.75 -6.72 -3.91
N GLY A 264 2.47 -7.78 -3.56
CA GLY A 264 3.02 -8.69 -4.55
C GLY A 264 3.74 -9.87 -3.96
N ILE A 265 3.92 -10.88 -4.80
CA ILE A 265 4.88 -11.95 -4.56
C ILE A 265 6.26 -11.31 -4.66
N ARG A 266 7.09 -11.56 -3.66
CA ARG A 266 8.36 -10.86 -3.55
C ARG A 266 9.37 -11.35 -4.56
N VAL A 267 10.36 -10.53 -4.86
CA VAL A 267 11.51 -10.93 -5.67
C VAL A 267 12.18 -12.17 -5.09
N ASP A 268 12.52 -13.13 -5.94
CA ASP A 268 13.51 -14.16 -5.68
C ASP A 268 14.91 -13.67 -6.11
N LYS A 269 15.90 -14.57 -6.07
CA LYS A 269 17.28 -14.25 -6.46
C LYS A 269 17.39 -13.76 -7.91
N GLU A 270 16.68 -14.40 -8.83
CA GLU A 270 16.80 -14.11 -10.27
C GLU A 270 16.10 -12.81 -10.63
N SER A 271 14.87 -12.63 -10.15
CA SER A 271 14.09 -11.40 -10.33
C SER A 271 14.75 -10.20 -9.64
N LEU A 272 15.35 -10.36 -8.45
CA LEU A 272 16.11 -9.28 -7.80
C LEU A 272 17.26 -8.82 -8.70
N LEU A 273 18.10 -9.75 -9.17
CA LEU A 273 19.26 -9.39 -10.01
C LEU A 273 18.83 -8.70 -11.31
N ARG A 274 17.77 -9.21 -11.93
CA ARG A 274 17.17 -8.65 -13.15
C ARG A 274 16.63 -7.24 -12.93
N GLN A 275 15.86 -7.02 -11.86
CA GLN A 275 15.25 -5.72 -11.56
C GLN A 275 16.29 -4.67 -11.16
N LEU A 276 17.32 -5.05 -10.40
CA LEU A 276 18.43 -4.14 -10.08
C LEU A 276 19.19 -3.71 -11.35
N GLU A 277 19.36 -4.60 -12.32
CA GLU A 277 19.98 -4.26 -13.60
C GLU A 277 19.10 -3.29 -14.40
N ILE A 278 17.80 -3.56 -14.51
CA ILE A 278 16.84 -2.71 -15.22
C ILE A 278 16.81 -1.29 -14.65
N GLU A 279 16.83 -1.17 -13.32
CA GLU A 279 16.83 0.13 -12.64
C GLU A 279 18.24 0.76 -12.50
N GLY A 280 19.29 0.07 -12.95
CA GLY A 280 20.67 0.54 -12.81
C GLY A 280 21.15 0.67 -11.36
N LYS A 281 20.57 -0.10 -10.43
CA LYS A 281 20.84 -0.08 -8.97
C LYS A 281 21.65 -1.28 -8.50
N THR A 282 22.58 -1.77 -9.32
CA THR A 282 23.32 -3.03 -9.07
C THR A 282 24.24 -2.97 -7.85
N GLU A 283 24.64 -1.78 -7.42
CA GLU A 283 25.41 -1.54 -6.19
C GLU A 283 24.67 -1.99 -4.93
N ARG A 284 23.33 -2.03 -4.95
CA ARG A 284 22.51 -2.48 -3.81
C ARG A 284 22.76 -3.93 -3.43
N LYS A 285 23.30 -4.76 -4.35
CA LYS A 285 23.71 -6.14 -4.07
C LYS A 285 24.66 -6.24 -2.88
N GLU A 286 25.39 -5.16 -2.57
CA GLU A 286 26.33 -5.12 -1.47
C GLU A 286 25.70 -4.89 -0.09
N LEU A 287 24.44 -4.43 -0.04
CA LEU A 287 23.70 -4.12 1.18
C LEU A 287 23.26 -5.40 1.90
N PHE A 288 23.11 -5.31 3.23
CA PHE A 288 22.82 -6.45 4.10
C PHE A 288 21.58 -7.25 3.67
N PHE A 289 20.45 -6.57 3.41
CA PHE A 289 19.22 -7.23 2.96
C PHE A 289 19.42 -8.02 1.67
N HIS A 290 20.06 -7.39 0.68
CA HIS A 290 20.26 -7.95 -0.65
C HIS A 290 21.20 -9.16 -0.62
N LYS A 291 22.31 -9.07 0.12
CA LYS A 291 23.20 -10.22 0.38
C LYS A 291 22.44 -11.38 0.99
N SER A 292 21.64 -11.11 2.03
CA SER A 292 20.85 -12.14 2.70
C SER A 292 19.87 -12.85 1.76
N LEU A 293 19.21 -12.11 0.86
CA LEU A 293 18.35 -12.70 -0.16
C LEU A 293 19.14 -13.54 -1.19
N LEU A 294 20.24 -12.99 -1.71
CA LEU A 294 21.07 -13.64 -2.74
C LEU A 294 21.79 -14.91 -2.25
N GLU A 295 22.08 -14.96 -0.95
CA GLU A 295 22.64 -16.12 -0.23
C GLU A 295 21.58 -17.17 0.15
N GLY A 296 20.29 -16.90 -0.11
CA GLY A 296 19.20 -17.83 0.18
C GLY A 296 18.83 -17.92 1.66
N LYS A 297 19.15 -16.89 2.46
CA LYS A 297 18.82 -16.84 3.90
C LYS A 297 17.39 -16.38 4.18
N LEU A 298 16.73 -15.79 3.19
CA LEU A 298 15.36 -15.27 3.33
C LEU A 298 14.37 -16.21 2.64
N PRO A 299 13.20 -16.48 3.24
CA PRO A 299 12.18 -17.31 2.62
C PRO A 299 11.61 -16.62 1.37
N LEU A 300 10.99 -17.40 0.47
CA LEU A 300 10.07 -16.84 -0.51
C LEU A 300 8.85 -16.31 0.24
N SER A 301 8.34 -15.14 -0.18
CA SER A 301 7.21 -14.52 0.50
C SER A 301 6.29 -13.79 -0.47
N ILE A 302 5.08 -13.50 0.02
CA ILE A 302 4.13 -12.54 -0.54
C ILE A 302 3.84 -11.52 0.55
N GLY A 303 3.63 -10.26 0.19
CA GLY A 303 3.20 -9.28 1.17
C GLY A 303 2.70 -7.99 0.56
N GLY A 304 2.32 -7.06 1.42
CA GLY A 304 1.82 -5.76 1.00
C GLY A 304 1.60 -4.82 2.17
N GLY A 305 1.17 -3.61 1.84
CA GLY A 305 0.72 -2.61 2.79
C GLY A 305 -0.71 -2.20 2.45
N ILE A 306 -1.56 -2.06 3.46
CA ILE A 306 -2.93 -1.55 3.32
C ILE A 306 -3.03 -0.30 4.19
N GLY A 307 -3.31 0.86 3.58
CA GLY A 307 -3.34 2.13 4.30
C GLY A 307 -4.47 2.15 5.33
N GLN A 308 -4.16 2.32 6.63
CA GLN A 308 -5.19 2.25 7.66
C GLN A 308 -6.12 3.46 7.58
N SER A 309 -5.54 4.66 7.54
CA SER A 309 -6.30 5.90 7.42
C SER A 309 -7.01 6.01 6.08
N ARG A 310 -6.41 5.48 5.02
CA ARG A 310 -7.03 5.36 3.70
C ARG A 310 -8.28 4.47 3.71
N LEU A 311 -8.20 3.28 4.33
CA LEU A 311 -9.37 2.41 4.47
C LEU A 311 -10.45 3.06 5.34
N CYS A 312 -10.08 3.67 6.46
CA CYS A 312 -11.01 4.39 7.33
C CYS A 312 -11.69 5.56 6.60
N MET A 313 -10.94 6.34 5.81
CA MET A 313 -11.48 7.45 4.99
C MET A 313 -12.54 6.93 4.03
N VAL A 314 -12.24 5.84 3.34
CA VAL A 314 -13.16 5.20 2.40
C VAL A 314 -14.42 4.71 3.10
N LEU A 315 -14.29 3.91 4.15
CA LEU A 315 -15.43 3.27 4.83
C LEU A 315 -16.27 4.24 5.68
N LEU A 316 -15.70 5.37 6.11
CA LEU A 316 -16.42 6.45 6.81
C LEU A 316 -16.88 7.58 5.88
N HIS A 317 -16.72 7.42 4.56
CA HIS A 317 -17.14 8.38 3.53
C HIS A 317 -16.57 9.80 3.75
N LYS A 318 -15.28 9.88 4.11
CA LYS A 318 -14.56 11.14 4.34
C LYS A 318 -13.95 11.70 3.05
N ALA A 319 -14.08 13.00 2.81
CA ALA A 319 -13.53 13.62 1.61
C ALA A 319 -12.05 13.99 1.76
N HIS A 320 -11.52 14.03 2.98
CA HIS A 320 -10.11 14.30 3.23
C HIS A 320 -9.52 13.33 4.26
N ILE A 321 -8.31 12.82 4.01
CA ILE A 321 -7.62 11.90 4.93
C ILE A 321 -7.34 12.55 6.29
N GLY A 322 -7.19 13.87 6.33
CA GLY A 322 -7.08 14.63 7.59
C GLY A 322 -8.34 14.63 8.46
N GLU A 323 -9.49 14.16 7.97
CA GLU A 323 -10.67 13.87 8.82
C GLU A 323 -10.53 12.54 9.59
N ILE A 324 -9.47 11.77 9.32
CA ILE A 324 -9.19 10.45 9.90
C ILE A 324 -7.92 10.45 10.74
N GLN A 325 -6.92 11.23 10.36
CA GLN A 325 -5.63 11.27 11.03
C GLN A 325 -5.17 12.70 11.36
N ALA A 326 -4.60 12.85 12.56
CA ALA A 326 -3.95 14.08 12.98
C ALA A 326 -2.62 14.25 12.24
N SER A 327 -2.48 15.34 11.50
CA SER A 327 -1.28 15.66 10.72
C SER A 327 -1.07 17.17 10.60
N ILE A 328 0.04 17.56 9.95
CA ILE A 328 0.35 18.95 9.66
C ILE A 328 -0.16 19.26 8.25
N TRP A 329 -0.98 20.30 8.16
CA TRP A 329 -1.61 20.77 6.91
C TRP A 329 -1.31 22.25 6.72
N PRO A 330 -1.11 22.72 5.48
CA PRO A 330 -1.03 24.14 5.16
C PRO A 330 -2.25 24.92 5.69
N GLU A 331 -2.04 26.14 6.15
CA GLU A 331 -3.10 26.96 6.78
C GLU A 331 -4.22 27.32 5.80
N ASP A 332 -3.88 27.55 4.53
CA ASP A 332 -4.84 27.72 3.44
C ASP A 332 -5.68 26.46 3.23
N MET A 333 -5.05 25.28 3.20
CA MET A 333 -5.78 24.01 3.10
C MET A 333 -6.72 23.79 4.29
N ARG A 334 -6.31 24.10 5.53
CA ARG A 334 -7.17 23.99 6.71
C ARG A 334 -8.46 24.81 6.56
N LYS A 335 -8.32 26.06 6.13
CA LYS A 335 -9.46 26.96 5.89
C LYS A 335 -10.37 26.45 4.77
N GLU A 336 -9.77 26.02 3.66
CA GLU A 336 -10.52 25.48 2.53
C GLU A 336 -11.27 24.19 2.87
N CYS A 337 -10.69 23.34 3.72
CA CYS A 337 -11.35 22.14 4.24
C CYS A 337 -12.52 22.49 5.16
N GLU A 338 -12.35 23.45 6.06
CA GLU A 338 -13.42 23.93 6.93
C GLU A 338 -14.61 24.49 6.12
N GLU A 339 -14.33 25.35 5.14
CA GLU A 339 -15.35 25.91 4.24
C GLU A 339 -16.07 24.85 3.41
N ALA A 340 -15.36 23.79 3.02
CA ALA A 340 -15.90 22.65 2.26
C ALA A 340 -16.57 21.57 3.14
N GLY A 341 -16.67 21.79 4.45
CA GLY A 341 -17.32 20.85 5.38
C GLY A 341 -16.51 19.58 5.67
N MET A 342 -15.20 19.63 5.51
CA MET A 342 -14.22 18.57 5.81
C MET A 342 -13.50 18.87 7.15
N PRO A 343 -14.08 18.48 8.31
CA PRO A 343 -13.49 18.77 9.61
C PRO A 343 -12.23 17.94 9.85
N LEU A 344 -11.07 18.58 9.69
CA LEU A 344 -9.78 17.95 9.98
C LEU A 344 -9.60 17.73 11.50
N ILE A 345 -8.95 16.61 11.87
CA ILE A 345 -8.61 16.24 13.25
C ILE A 345 -7.40 17.04 13.76
#